data_AF-A0A1F1UR41-F1
#
_entry.id   AF-A0A1F1UR41-F1
#
_cell.length_a   1.000
_cell.length_b   1.000
_cell.length_c   1.000
_cell.angle_alpha   90.00
_cell.angle_beta   90.00
_cell.angle_gamma   90.00
#
_symmetry.space_group_name_H-M   'P 1'
#
loop_
_entity.id
_entity.type
_entity.pdbx_description
1 polymer ?
#
loop_
_entity_poly.entity_id
_entity_poly.type
_entity_poly.pdbx_seq_one_letter_code
_entity_poly.pdbx_strand_id
1 'polypeptide(L)'
;MRPDDTLVVTRLDRLGRSLADTVNTIADLAERDINVKVLEPALDTSKPTDKVVINVMASLAEWERDLLVQRTREGVAHARAQGRVAGPKPKLSAEQAQMAKELVDGGKSISAVARTFNVSRPTIYRALKRIDTDA
;
A
#
# COMPACT_ATOMS: atom_id res chain seq x y z
N MET A 1 -15.59 27.71 -1.23
CA MET A 1 -15.14 28.58 -0.13
C MET A 1 -14.57 29.84 -0.73
N ARG A 2 -14.89 30.97 -0.13
CA ARG A 2 -14.49 32.33 -0.49
C ARG A 2 -13.34 32.77 0.43
N PRO A 3 -12.60 33.83 0.06
CA PRO A 3 -11.70 34.51 0.98
C PRO A 3 -12.41 34.84 2.30
N ASP A 4 -11.69 34.76 3.41
CA ASP A 4 -12.13 34.95 4.80
C ASP A 4 -13.04 33.85 5.38
N ASP A 5 -13.40 32.82 4.60
CA ASP A 5 -14.08 31.64 5.16
C ASP A 5 -13.16 30.89 6.13
N THR A 6 -13.75 30.16 7.09
CA THR A 6 -13.02 29.24 7.97
C THR A 6 -13.55 27.82 7.84
N LEU A 7 -12.69 26.89 7.42
CA LEU A 7 -12.97 25.46 7.40
C LEU A 7 -12.77 24.89 8.80
N VAL A 8 -13.85 24.42 9.42
CA VAL A 8 -13.77 23.78 10.75
C VAL A 8 -13.76 22.27 10.59
N VAL A 9 -12.75 21.62 11.18
CA VAL A 9 -12.62 20.15 11.22
C VAL A 9 -12.41 19.66 12.63
N THR A 10 -12.84 18.43 12.91
CA THR A 10 -12.63 17.83 14.23
C THR A 10 -11.15 17.55 14.49
N ARG A 11 -10.42 17.03 13.51
CA ARG A 11 -9.01 16.65 13.60
C ARG A 11 -8.27 16.84 12.27
N LEU A 12 -6.95 16.98 12.30
CA LEU A 12 -6.10 17.16 11.11
C LEU A 12 -6.18 15.98 10.11
N ASP A 13 -6.37 14.75 10.58
CA ASP A 13 -6.50 13.56 9.72
C ASP A 13 -7.79 13.51 8.90
N ARG A 14 -8.70 14.47 9.10
CA ARG A 14 -9.95 14.61 8.33
C ARG A 14 -9.81 15.46 7.07
N LEU A 15 -8.67 16.14 6.90
CA LEU A 15 -8.43 17.03 5.76
C LEU A 15 -7.81 16.32 4.54
N GLY A 16 -7.14 15.18 4.73
CA GLY A 16 -6.41 14.51 3.66
C GLY A 16 -6.23 13.01 3.89
N ARG A 17 -5.77 12.30 2.85
CA ARG A 17 -5.51 10.85 2.89
C ARG A 17 -4.11 10.50 3.40
N SER A 18 -3.23 11.49 3.42
CA SER A 18 -1.90 11.43 4.00
C SER A 18 -1.60 12.77 4.65
N LEU A 19 -0.52 12.82 5.42
CA LEU A 19 -0.14 14.06 6.07
C LEU A 19 0.35 15.12 5.08
N ALA A 20 1.16 14.72 4.10
CA ALA A 20 1.55 15.57 2.98
C ALA A 20 0.33 16.17 2.28
N ASP A 21 -0.70 15.34 2.04
CA ASP A 21 -1.96 15.76 1.43
C ASP A 21 -2.71 16.78 2.32
N THR A 22 -2.75 16.56 3.64
CA THR A 22 -3.31 17.51 4.60
C THR A 22 -2.55 18.85 4.61
N VAL A 23 -1.22 18.84 4.62
CA VAL A 23 -0.41 20.08 4.61
C VAL A 23 -0.62 20.85 3.31
N ASN A 24 -0.58 20.16 2.17
CA ASN A 24 -0.81 20.78 0.88
C ASN A 24 -2.21 21.38 0.78
N THR A 25 -3.21 20.70 1.34
CA THR A 25 -4.57 21.24 1.43
C THR A 25 -4.63 22.49 2.29
N ILE A 26 -3.95 22.51 3.44
CA ILE A 26 -3.89 23.70 4.31
C ILE A 26 -3.16 24.85 3.61
N ALA A 27 -2.09 24.57 2.87
CA ALA A 27 -1.34 25.56 2.09
C ALA A 27 -2.19 26.16 0.96
N ASP A 28 -2.90 25.33 0.17
CA ASP A 28 -3.82 25.79 -0.89
C ASP A 28 -4.94 26.67 -0.31
N LEU A 29 -5.52 26.27 0.83
CA LEU A 29 -6.54 27.07 1.51
C LEU A 29 -5.97 28.41 1.98
N ALA A 30 -4.73 28.43 2.50
CA ALA A 30 -4.08 29.66 2.93
C ALA A 30 -3.77 30.62 1.76
N GLU A 31 -3.39 30.11 0.58
CA GLU A 31 -3.19 30.93 -0.63
C GLU A 31 -4.48 31.60 -1.12
N ARG A 32 -5.63 31.07 -0.72
CA ARG A 32 -6.97 31.56 -1.07
C ARG A 32 -7.61 32.38 0.05
N ASP A 33 -6.82 32.78 1.05
CA ASP A 33 -7.25 33.49 2.26
C ASP A 33 -8.34 32.75 3.04
N ILE A 34 -8.31 31.41 3.05
CA ILE A 34 -9.22 30.56 3.82
C ILE A 34 -8.50 30.01 5.05
N ASN A 35 -9.11 30.20 6.22
CA ASN A 35 -8.60 29.68 7.47
C ASN A 35 -9.05 28.24 7.73
N VAL A 36 -8.28 27.49 8.50
CA VAL A 36 -8.58 26.14 8.96
C VAL A 36 -8.55 26.14 10.48
N LYS A 37 -9.64 25.67 11.08
CA LYS A 37 -9.78 25.50 12.52
C LYS A 37 -9.96 24.03 12.86
N VAL A 38 -9.05 23.50 13.64
CA VAL A 38 -9.09 22.14 14.17
C VAL A 38 -9.63 22.20 15.60
N LEU A 39 -10.57 21.33 15.94
CA LEU A 39 -11.14 21.27 17.29
C LEU A 39 -10.23 20.48 18.24
N GLU A 40 -9.63 19.40 17.77
CA GLU A 40 -8.84 18.46 18.57
C GLU A 40 -7.56 18.02 17.83
N PRO A 41 -6.37 18.49 18.26
CA PRO A 41 -6.16 19.60 19.22
C PRO A 41 -6.67 20.93 18.66
N ALA A 42 -7.03 21.86 19.56
CA ALA A 42 -7.51 23.18 19.18
C ALA A 42 -6.40 23.98 18.49
N LEU A 43 -6.51 24.16 17.18
CA LEU A 43 -5.55 24.89 16.34
C LEU A 43 -6.30 25.76 15.34
N ASP A 44 -5.81 26.97 15.09
CA ASP A 44 -6.48 27.93 14.21
C ASP A 44 -5.45 28.61 13.30
N THR A 45 -5.48 28.30 11.99
CA THR A 45 -4.51 28.86 11.05
C THR A 45 -4.66 30.37 10.85
N SER A 46 -5.69 31.04 11.37
CA SER A 46 -5.71 32.50 11.40
C SER A 46 -4.60 33.07 12.28
N LYS A 47 -4.08 32.27 13.22
CA LYS A 47 -2.98 32.64 14.12
C LYS A 47 -1.64 32.19 13.54
N PRO A 48 -0.66 33.11 13.36
CA PRO A 48 0.67 32.73 12.85
C PRO A 48 1.37 31.64 13.67
N THR A 49 1.20 31.64 15.00
CA THR A 49 1.76 30.63 15.90
C THR A 49 1.23 29.23 15.59
N ASP A 50 -0.09 29.10 15.40
CA ASP A 50 -0.74 27.82 15.17
C ASP A 50 -0.36 27.26 13.78
N LYS A 51 -0.09 28.12 12.78
CA LYS A 51 0.46 27.69 11.48
C LYS A 51 1.80 26.97 11.64
N VAL A 52 2.71 27.51 12.45
CA VAL A 52 4.03 26.89 12.72
C VAL A 52 3.84 25.55 13.41
N VAL A 53 2.95 25.49 14.40
CA VAL A 53 2.67 24.25 15.14
C VAL A 53 2.12 23.16 14.21
N ILE A 54 1.19 23.49 13.31
CA ILE A 54 0.65 22.56 12.31
C ILE A 54 1.76 22.03 11.40
N ASN A 55 2.64 22.90 10.90
CA ASN A 55 3.74 22.50 10.03
C ASN A 55 4.77 21.58 10.72
N VAL A 56 5.06 21.84 12.01
CA VAL A 56 5.96 20.99 12.80
C VAL A 56 5.31 19.63 13.06
N MET A 57 4.05 19.59 13.49
CA MET A 57 3.32 18.32 13.66
C MET A 57 3.27 17.52 12.36
N ALA A 58 3.08 18.21 11.25
CA ALA A 58 3.10 17.58 9.94
C ALA A 58 4.48 17.02 9.57
N SER A 59 5.54 17.78 9.80
CA SER A 59 6.91 17.28 9.54
C SER A 59 7.23 16.05 10.41
N LEU A 60 6.80 16.05 11.68
CA LEU A 60 7.01 14.94 12.60
C LEU A 60 6.28 13.67 12.19
N ALA A 61 5.01 13.75 11.79
CA ALA A 61 4.28 12.55 11.41
C ALA A 61 4.66 12.03 10.00
N GLU A 62 5.27 12.86 9.14
CA GLU A 62 5.94 12.40 7.91
C GLU A 62 7.20 11.60 8.26
N TRP A 63 8.03 12.13 9.14
CA TRP A 63 9.22 11.45 9.63
C TRP A 63 8.89 10.10 10.30
N GLU A 64 7.85 10.04 11.13
CA GLU A 64 7.40 8.80 11.75
C GLU A 64 6.94 7.76 10.71
N ARG A 65 6.20 8.20 9.68
CA ARG A 65 5.79 7.34 8.57
C ARG A 65 7.00 6.78 7.83
N ASP A 66 7.99 7.61 7.53
CA ASP A 66 9.21 7.18 6.85
C ASP A 66 9.99 6.18 7.69
N LEU A 67 10.10 6.40 9.00
CA LEU A 67 10.71 5.43 9.92
C LEU A 67 9.98 4.08 9.93
N LEU A 68 8.63 4.08 9.93
CA LEU A 68 7.85 2.84 9.86
C LEU A 68 8.10 2.09 8.55
N VAL A 69 8.18 2.81 7.43
CA VAL A 69 8.49 2.22 6.12
C VAL A 69 9.90 1.65 6.10
N GLN A 70 10.89 2.37 6.63
CA GLN A 70 12.27 1.92 6.73
C GLN A 70 12.38 0.63 7.55
N ARG A 71 11.82 0.60 8.76
CA ARG A 71 11.80 -0.59 9.63
C ARG A 71 11.11 -1.78 8.96
N THR A 72 10.01 -1.54 8.25
CA THR A 72 9.31 -2.59 7.50
C THR A 72 10.20 -3.18 6.41
N ARG A 73 10.91 -2.33 5.67
CA ARG A 73 11.85 -2.78 4.62
C ARG A 73 13.01 -3.58 5.19
N GLU A 74 13.59 -3.14 6.30
CA GLU A 74 14.64 -3.86 7.01
C GLU A 74 14.15 -5.24 7.49
N GLY A 75 12.96 -5.30 8.09
CA GLY A 75 12.34 -6.56 8.51
C GLY A 75 12.07 -7.52 7.35
N VAL A 76 11.59 -7.01 6.21
CA VAL A 76 11.40 -7.81 4.99
C VAL A 76 12.73 -8.29 4.43
N ALA A 77 13.77 -7.44 4.42
CA ALA A 77 15.11 -7.81 3.94
C ALA A 77 15.71 -8.91 4.83
N HIS A 78 15.59 -8.78 6.15
CA HIS A 78 16.03 -9.80 7.11
C HIS A 78 15.29 -11.13 6.91
N ALA A 79 13.97 -11.10 6.77
CA ALA A 79 13.17 -12.29 6.49
C ALA A 79 13.57 -12.98 5.18
N ARG A 80 13.84 -12.19 4.12
CA ARG A 80 14.32 -12.71 2.83
C ARG A 80 15.71 -13.34 2.93
N ALA A 81 16.62 -12.75 3.71
CA ALA A 81 17.94 -13.32 3.97
C ALA A 81 17.86 -14.68 4.70
N GLN A 82 16.80 -14.90 5.50
CA GLN A 82 16.47 -16.18 6.11
C GLN A 82 15.72 -17.15 5.17
N GLY A 83 15.60 -16.83 3.88
CA GLY A 83 14.92 -17.67 2.89
C GLY A 83 13.39 -17.60 2.92
N ARG A 84 12.78 -16.68 3.67
CA ARG A 84 11.31 -16.51 3.62
C ARG A 84 10.90 -15.85 2.31
N VAL A 85 10.08 -16.56 1.54
CA VAL A 85 9.51 -16.06 0.28
C VAL A 85 8.20 -15.33 0.58
N ALA A 86 8.13 -14.06 0.17
CA ALA A 86 6.93 -13.25 0.28
C ALA A 86 5.94 -13.55 -0.86
N GLY A 87 4.66 -13.26 -0.62
CA GLY A 87 3.59 -13.39 -1.61
C GLY A 87 2.73 -14.63 -1.45
N PRO A 88 1.72 -14.79 -2.31
CA PRO A 88 0.78 -15.91 -2.23
C PRO A 88 1.49 -17.23 -2.56
N LYS A 89 1.19 -18.27 -1.77
CA LYS A 89 1.66 -19.63 -2.08
C LYS A 89 1.09 -20.09 -3.43
N PRO A 90 1.86 -20.87 -4.22
CA PRO A 90 1.35 -21.49 -5.43
C PRO A 90 0.07 -22.30 -5.15
N LYS A 91 -0.90 -22.21 -6.06
CA LYS A 91 -2.18 -22.94 -5.93
C LYS A 91 -2.05 -24.45 -6.11
N LEU A 92 -0.95 -24.91 -6.73
CA LEU A 92 -0.63 -26.31 -6.92
C LEU A 92 0.63 -26.65 -6.12
N SER A 93 0.58 -27.77 -5.38
CA SER A 93 1.77 -28.35 -4.75
C SER A 93 2.81 -28.73 -5.81
N ALA A 94 4.05 -29.04 -5.39
CA ALA A 94 5.07 -29.51 -6.31
C ALA A 94 4.63 -30.80 -7.04
N GLU A 95 4.06 -31.76 -6.29
CA GLU A 95 3.51 -33.00 -6.82
C GLU A 95 2.37 -32.77 -7.81
N GLN A 96 1.43 -31.87 -7.48
CA GLN A 96 0.32 -31.53 -8.37
C GLN A 96 0.80 -30.82 -9.64
N ALA A 97 1.83 -29.99 -9.53
CA ALA A 97 2.44 -29.35 -10.69
C ALA A 97 3.11 -30.39 -11.60
N GLN A 98 3.82 -31.36 -11.02
CA GLN A 98 4.44 -32.46 -11.77
C GLN A 98 3.39 -33.32 -12.49
N MET A 99 2.33 -33.70 -11.78
CA MET A 99 1.21 -34.43 -12.38
C MET A 99 0.53 -33.61 -13.49
N ALA A 100 0.40 -32.29 -13.32
CA ALA A 100 -0.12 -31.42 -14.37
C ALA A 100 0.78 -31.41 -15.61
N LYS A 101 2.11 -31.44 -15.45
CA LYS A 101 3.07 -31.55 -16.55
C LYS A 101 2.93 -32.86 -17.30
N GLU A 102 2.91 -33.99 -16.59
CA GLU A 102 2.72 -35.32 -17.17
C GLU A 102 1.40 -35.43 -17.97
N LEU A 103 0.32 -34.83 -17.46
CA LEU A 103 -0.97 -34.82 -18.17
C LEU A 103 -0.93 -33.99 -19.47
N VAL A 104 -0.18 -32.89 -19.47
CA VAL A 104 0.02 -32.04 -20.66
C VAL A 104 0.91 -32.75 -21.68
N ASP A 105 2.01 -33.35 -21.23
CA ASP A 105 2.95 -34.12 -22.07
C ASP A 105 2.27 -35.37 -22.65
N GLY A 106 1.33 -35.97 -21.91
CA GLY A 106 0.43 -37.02 -22.38
C GLY A 106 -0.68 -36.56 -23.34
N GLY A 107 -0.64 -35.31 -23.81
CA GLY A 107 -1.53 -34.77 -24.85
C GLY A 107 -2.84 -34.17 -24.37
N LYS A 108 -3.09 -34.02 -23.06
CA LYS A 108 -4.29 -33.32 -22.59
C LYS A 108 -4.17 -31.81 -22.79
N SER A 109 -5.25 -31.19 -23.25
CA SER A 109 -5.29 -29.72 -23.38
C SER A 109 -5.15 -29.02 -22.02
N ILE A 110 -4.49 -27.87 -22.01
CA ILE A 110 -4.34 -26.99 -20.81
C ILE A 110 -5.70 -26.69 -20.16
N SER A 111 -6.76 -26.52 -20.94
CA SER A 111 -8.12 -26.29 -20.44
C SER A 111 -8.69 -27.48 -19.68
N ALA A 112 -8.41 -28.71 -20.14
CA ALA A 112 -8.85 -29.93 -19.47
C ALA A 112 -8.11 -30.10 -18.14
N VAL A 113 -6.78 -29.93 -18.15
CA VAL A 113 -5.94 -30.01 -16.94
C VAL A 113 -6.36 -28.95 -15.92
N ALA A 114 -6.59 -27.72 -16.34
CA ALA A 114 -7.07 -26.64 -15.47
C ALA A 114 -8.40 -27.00 -14.75
N ARG A 115 -9.34 -27.62 -15.47
CA ARG A 115 -10.60 -28.12 -14.87
C ARG A 115 -10.36 -29.25 -13.88
N THR A 116 -9.49 -30.21 -14.21
CA THR A 116 -9.16 -31.33 -13.32
C THR A 116 -8.62 -30.85 -11.96
N PHE A 117 -7.77 -29.83 -11.96
CA PHE A 117 -7.20 -29.27 -10.74
C PHE A 117 -8.03 -28.11 -10.13
N ASN A 118 -9.19 -27.79 -10.70
CA ASN A 118 -10.03 -26.66 -10.28
C ASN A 118 -9.27 -25.32 -10.18
N VAL A 119 -8.41 -25.05 -11.18
CA VAL A 119 -7.63 -23.81 -11.27
C VAL A 119 -7.84 -23.13 -12.63
N SER A 120 -7.43 -21.87 -12.72
CA SER A 120 -7.47 -21.15 -14.00
C SER A 120 -6.37 -21.61 -14.95
N ARG A 121 -6.57 -21.52 -16.26
CA ARG A 121 -5.54 -21.85 -17.28
C ARG A 121 -4.20 -21.11 -17.03
N PRO A 122 -4.17 -19.82 -16.64
CA PRO A 122 -2.93 -19.13 -16.27
C PRO A 122 -2.18 -19.77 -15.09
N THR A 123 -2.90 -20.41 -14.16
CA THR A 123 -2.29 -21.13 -13.03
C THR A 123 -1.52 -22.35 -13.52
N ILE A 124 -2.06 -23.09 -14.50
CA ILE A 124 -1.36 -24.21 -15.13
C ILE A 124 -0.10 -23.71 -15.86
N TYR A 125 -0.20 -22.66 -16.69
CA TYR A 125 0.97 -22.11 -17.37
C TYR A 125 2.08 -21.67 -16.40
N ARG A 126 1.72 -21.02 -15.28
CA ARG A 126 2.68 -20.64 -14.23
C ARG A 126 3.30 -21.86 -13.54
N ALA A 127 2.52 -22.91 -13.32
CA ALA A 127 3.00 -24.14 -12.71
C ALA A 127 4.01 -24.87 -13.62
N LEU A 128 3.72 -25.00 -14.92
CA LEU A 128 4.63 -25.59 -15.91
C LEU A 128 5.93 -24.80 -16.01
N LYS A 129 5.83 -23.47 -16.17
CA LYS A 129 7.00 -22.58 -16.22
C LYS A 129 7.88 -22.72 -14.98
N ARG A 130 7.28 -22.88 -13.79
CA ARG A 130 8.03 -23.08 -12.54
C ARG A 130 8.85 -24.37 -12.58
N ILE A 131 8.23 -25.48 -12.98
CA ILE A 131 8.92 -26.78 -13.09
C ILE A 131 10.08 -26.71 -14.09
N ASP A 132 9.89 -26.05 -15.23
CA ASP A 132 10.94 -25.91 -16.24
C ASP A 132 12.08 -24.97 -15.81
N THR A 133 11.85 -24.10 -14.82
CA THR A 133 12.90 -23.21 -14.27
C THR A 133 13.67 -23.88 -13.12
N ASP A 134 13.04 -24.85 -12.46
CA ASP A 134 13.61 -25.61 -11.33
C ASP A 134 14.35 -26.89 -11.78
N ALA A 135 14.35 -27.21 -13.09
CA ALA A 135 15.04 -28.35 -13.73
C ALA A 135 16.32 -27.92 -14.44
#